data_AF-A0A0G0BT03-F1
#
_entry.id   AF-A0A0G0BT03-F1
#
_cell.length_a   1.000
_cell.length_b   1.000
_cell.length_c   1.000
_cell.angle_alpha   90.00
_cell.angle_beta   90.00
_cell.angle_gamma   90.00
#
_symmetry.space_group_name_H-M   'P 1'
#
loop_
_entity.id
_entity.type
_entity.pdbx_description
1 polymer ?
#
loop_
_entity_poly.entity_id
_entity_poly.type
_entity_poly.pdbx_seq_one_letter_code
_entity_poly.pdbx_strand_id
1 'polypeptide(L)'
;MIQIGVWERLGAQGKNNMKSYEIIKQENKNLELGSLDSKIDFNRNLFRKELEALSDRGITLNFQIDELIDRIRSVEEGEAILDFIKYKNKSFSLYVSKGGNKENDNGHRLDIFNKEENFNTFRSENPHVAGWVGQAGFISGNDYYHSEDHWGVSVTEELKGSGLADLLYDLKCQIDNQLEFEHVSTHNLQLLTFYVKKGYVPYSIIENNPVCEEVINKDKLNKIISEIKESRENRNQIEDRDSVVRLKLDPKEAMTIYSNIKTSI
;
A
#
# COMPACT_ATOMS: atom_id res chain seq x y z
N MET A 1 34.17 -4.05 25.22
CA MET A 1 33.93 -2.62 24.93
C MET A 1 34.41 -2.39 23.50
N ILE A 2 33.52 -2.52 22.52
CA ILE A 2 33.87 -2.40 21.10
C ILE A 2 33.05 -1.24 20.54
N GLN A 3 33.78 -0.18 20.21
CA GLN A 3 33.33 1.01 19.53
C GLN A 3 33.15 0.64 18.04
N ILE A 4 31.91 0.62 17.56
CA ILE A 4 31.60 0.41 16.14
C ILE A 4 31.34 1.79 15.54
N GLY A 5 32.35 2.29 14.82
CA GLY A 5 32.23 3.45 13.96
C GLY A 5 31.53 3.10 12.65
N VAL A 6 30.56 3.94 12.30
CA VAL A 6 30.15 4.43 10.96
C VAL A 6 30.36 3.48 9.77
N TRP A 7 29.22 3.04 9.20
CA TRP A 7 29.08 2.87 7.76
C TRP A 7 27.84 3.61 7.29
N GLU A 8 28.05 4.85 6.83
CA GLU A 8 27.21 5.45 5.80
C GLU A 8 27.39 4.64 4.51
N ARG A 9 26.31 4.02 4.04
CA ARG A 9 25.92 4.14 2.63
C ARG A 9 24.44 4.43 2.58
N LEU A 10 24.14 5.72 2.75
CA LEU A 10 23.17 6.38 1.89
C LEU A 10 23.59 6.09 0.44
N GLY A 11 23.02 5.04 -0.13
CA GLY A 11 23.06 4.81 -1.57
C GLY A 11 22.30 5.94 -2.25
N ALA A 12 22.99 6.64 -3.15
CA ALA A 12 22.53 7.82 -3.85
C ALA A 12 21.35 7.54 -4.80
N GLN A 13 20.14 7.35 -4.26
CA GLN A 13 18.88 7.24 -5.03
C GLN A 13 17.77 8.18 -4.53
N GLY A 14 18.09 9.07 -3.58
CA GLY A 14 17.18 10.15 -3.17
C GLY A 14 17.02 11.28 -4.21
N LYS A 15 17.90 11.36 -5.22
CA LYS A 15 17.91 12.48 -6.18
C LYS A 15 17.03 12.28 -7.43
N ASN A 16 16.71 11.03 -7.82
CA ASN A 16 15.78 10.78 -8.93
C ASN A 16 14.31 10.78 -8.48
N ASN A 17 14.04 10.49 -7.20
CA ASN A 17 12.71 10.63 -6.58
C ASN A 17 12.25 12.09 -6.44
N MET A 18 13.14 13.08 -6.58
CA MET A 18 12.76 14.50 -6.59
C MET A 18 12.07 14.88 -7.90
N LYS A 19 12.59 14.43 -9.05
CA LYS A 19 12.08 14.86 -10.36
C LYS A 19 10.65 14.38 -10.60
N SER A 20 10.36 13.10 -10.35
CA SER A 20 9.01 12.57 -10.59
C SER A 20 7.98 13.30 -9.72
N TYR A 21 8.23 13.39 -8.41
CA TYR A 21 7.30 14.04 -7.47
C TYR A 21 7.17 15.56 -7.65
N GLU A 22 8.24 16.29 -8.03
CA GLU A 22 8.17 17.72 -8.31
C GLU A 22 7.47 18.03 -9.65
N ILE A 23 7.67 17.19 -10.67
CA ILE A 23 6.92 17.25 -11.94
C ILE A 23 5.43 17.04 -11.67
N ILE A 24 5.09 16.04 -10.83
CA ILE A 24 3.71 15.76 -10.39
C ILE A 24 3.14 16.97 -9.61
N LYS A 25 3.91 17.58 -8.71
CA LYS A 25 3.49 18.76 -7.94
C LYS A 25 3.19 19.99 -8.83
N GLN A 26 3.86 20.12 -9.97
CA GLN A 26 3.61 21.20 -10.93
C GLN A 26 2.37 20.93 -11.80
N GLU A 27 2.15 19.69 -12.25
CA GLU A 27 0.94 19.27 -12.97
C GLU A 27 -0.33 19.38 -12.08
N ASN A 28 -0.17 19.25 -10.75
CA ASN A 28 -1.25 19.27 -9.75
C ASN A 28 -1.93 20.63 -9.49
N LYS A 29 -1.32 21.76 -9.87
CA LYS A 29 -1.85 23.08 -9.47
C LYS A 29 -3.19 23.44 -10.15
N ASN A 30 -3.54 22.78 -11.26
CA ASN A 30 -4.68 23.14 -12.09
C ASN A 30 -5.74 22.03 -12.27
N LEU A 31 -5.62 20.90 -11.57
CA LEU A 31 -6.59 19.79 -11.67
C LEU A 31 -7.66 19.89 -10.57
N GLU A 32 -8.93 19.99 -11.00
CA GLU A 32 -10.10 19.70 -10.17
C GLU A 32 -10.48 18.23 -10.35
N LEU A 33 -10.10 17.39 -9.39
CA LEU A 33 -10.48 15.97 -9.38
C LEU A 33 -11.84 15.82 -8.69
N GLY A 34 -12.91 16.17 -9.42
CA GLY A 34 -14.28 16.19 -8.87
C GLY A 34 -14.94 14.81 -8.76
N SER A 35 -14.69 13.91 -9.71
CA SER A 35 -15.30 12.57 -9.73
C SER A 35 -14.36 11.50 -9.15
N LEU A 36 -14.93 10.40 -8.63
CA LEU A 36 -14.17 9.23 -8.16
C LEU A 36 -13.28 8.67 -9.28
N ASP A 37 -13.82 8.51 -10.49
CA ASP A 37 -13.08 8.01 -11.66
C ASP A 37 -11.84 8.87 -11.96
N SER A 38 -12.00 10.20 -11.94
CA SER A 38 -10.88 11.12 -12.16
C SER A 38 -9.78 10.98 -11.09
N LYS A 39 -10.16 10.72 -9.83
CA LYS A 39 -9.20 10.48 -8.73
C LYS A 39 -8.46 9.15 -8.91
N ILE A 40 -9.18 8.09 -9.30
CA ILE A 40 -8.62 6.77 -9.57
C ILE A 40 -7.63 6.85 -10.74
N ASP A 41 -8.02 7.47 -11.85
CA ASP A 41 -7.16 7.61 -13.03
C ASP A 41 -5.90 8.43 -12.74
N PHE A 42 -6.02 9.46 -11.90
CA PHE A 42 -4.87 10.23 -11.43
C PHE A 42 -3.86 9.35 -10.70
N ASN A 43 -4.31 8.55 -9.72
CA ASN A 43 -3.45 7.64 -8.97
C ASN A 43 -2.84 6.54 -9.84
N ARG A 44 -3.61 5.98 -10.78
CA ARG A 44 -3.10 4.97 -11.73
C ARG A 44 -1.96 5.53 -12.59
N ASN A 45 -2.09 6.78 -13.06
CA ASN A 45 -1.04 7.46 -13.81
C ASN A 45 0.18 7.79 -12.95
N LEU A 46 -0.04 8.18 -11.69
CA LEU A 46 1.02 8.39 -10.70
C LEU A 46 1.84 7.12 -10.48
N PHE A 47 1.18 5.97 -10.28
CA PHE A 47 1.85 4.68 -10.16
C PHE A 47 2.74 4.36 -11.36
N ARG A 48 2.21 4.51 -12.59
CA ARG A 48 2.99 4.23 -13.81
C ARG A 48 4.28 5.06 -13.86
N LYS A 49 4.22 6.32 -13.41
CA LYS A 49 5.41 7.19 -13.26
C LYS A 49 6.33 6.74 -12.11
N GLU A 50 5.79 6.27 -10.98
CA GLU A 50 6.59 5.77 -9.85
C GLU A 50 7.29 4.43 -10.13
N LEU A 51 6.72 3.60 -11.00
CA LEU A 51 7.25 2.28 -11.31
C LEU A 51 8.68 2.32 -11.86
N GLU A 52 9.02 3.34 -12.64
CA GLU A 52 10.38 3.56 -13.13
C GLU A 52 11.41 3.66 -11.98
N ALA A 53 10.97 4.13 -10.81
CA ALA A 53 11.78 4.24 -9.60
C ALA A 53 11.86 2.95 -8.76
N LEU A 54 11.12 1.88 -9.09
CA LEU A 54 11.26 0.58 -8.41
C LEU A 54 12.54 -0.15 -8.80
N SER A 55 13.00 0.02 -10.05
CA SER A 55 14.29 -0.50 -10.50
C SER A 55 15.44 0.01 -9.64
N ASP A 56 15.36 1.28 -9.22
CA ASP A 56 16.33 1.86 -8.31
C ASP A 56 16.39 1.10 -6.97
N ARG A 57 15.25 0.64 -6.45
CA ARG A 57 15.17 -0.14 -5.19
C ARG A 57 15.60 -1.60 -5.34
N GLY A 58 16.10 -1.99 -6.52
CA GLY A 58 16.54 -3.34 -6.82
C GLY A 58 15.41 -4.33 -7.07
N ILE A 59 14.19 -3.85 -7.34
CA ILE A 59 13.08 -4.65 -7.87
C ILE A 59 13.13 -4.55 -9.39
N THR A 60 13.31 -5.68 -10.06
CA THR A 60 13.20 -5.77 -11.52
C THR A 60 11.98 -6.58 -11.88
N LEU A 61 11.11 -6.01 -12.70
CA LEU A 61 9.99 -6.73 -13.30
C LEU A 61 10.50 -7.49 -14.53
N ASN A 62 10.08 -8.75 -14.67
CA ASN A 62 10.39 -9.55 -15.86
C ASN A 62 9.36 -9.36 -16.99
N PHE A 63 8.34 -8.53 -16.77
CA PHE A 63 7.26 -8.23 -17.69
C PHE A 63 7.15 -6.71 -17.88
N GLN A 64 6.67 -6.29 -19.05
CA GLN A 64 6.12 -4.95 -19.17
C GLN A 64 4.86 -4.83 -18.31
N ILE A 65 4.56 -3.66 -17.76
CA ILE A 65 3.43 -3.51 -16.83
C ILE A 65 2.09 -3.80 -17.49
N ASP A 66 1.85 -3.29 -18.70
CA ASP A 66 0.58 -3.57 -19.39
C ASP A 66 0.45 -5.07 -19.73
N GLU A 67 1.54 -5.72 -20.13
CA GLU A 67 1.59 -7.18 -20.33
C GLU A 67 1.28 -7.95 -19.02
N LEU A 68 1.85 -7.51 -17.90
CA LEU A 68 1.61 -8.13 -16.59
C LEU A 68 0.14 -7.95 -16.15
N ILE A 69 -0.44 -6.77 -16.35
CA ILE A 69 -1.84 -6.49 -16.03
C ILE A 69 -2.76 -7.37 -16.88
N ASP A 70 -2.52 -7.43 -18.19
CA ASP A 70 -3.31 -8.27 -19.11
C ASP A 70 -3.20 -9.75 -18.75
N ARG A 71 -1.99 -10.19 -18.36
CA ARG A 71 -1.77 -11.55 -17.89
C ARG A 71 -2.54 -11.82 -16.60
N ILE A 72 -2.49 -10.93 -15.61
CA ILE A 72 -3.22 -11.12 -14.35
C ILE A 72 -4.75 -11.17 -14.58
N ARG A 73 -5.28 -10.33 -15.48
CA ARG A 73 -6.70 -10.36 -15.85
C ARG A 73 -7.11 -11.64 -16.57
N SER A 74 -6.23 -12.17 -17.42
CA SER A 74 -6.48 -13.38 -18.20
C SER A 74 -6.20 -14.69 -17.48
N VAL A 75 -5.42 -14.66 -16.39
CA VAL A 75 -5.13 -15.85 -15.58
C VAL A 75 -6.42 -16.45 -15.02
N GLU A 76 -6.58 -17.76 -15.25
CA GLU A 76 -7.65 -18.54 -14.63
C GLU A 76 -7.41 -18.69 -13.13
N GLU A 77 -8.47 -18.85 -12.35
CA GLU A 77 -8.34 -19.05 -10.90
C GLU A 77 -7.42 -20.24 -10.62
N GLY A 78 -6.31 -19.98 -9.90
CA GLY A 78 -5.39 -21.05 -9.52
C GLY A 78 -4.08 -21.10 -10.27
N GLU A 79 -3.80 -20.20 -11.23
CA GLU A 79 -2.51 -20.16 -11.89
C GLU A 79 -1.52 -19.14 -11.32
N ALA A 80 -0.24 -19.40 -11.57
CA ALA A 80 0.85 -18.52 -11.18
C ALA A 80 1.57 -17.93 -12.39
N ILE A 81 1.85 -16.63 -12.32
CA ILE A 81 2.79 -15.93 -13.17
C ILE A 81 4.18 -16.15 -12.58
N LEU A 82 4.91 -17.09 -13.18
CA LEU A 82 6.24 -17.47 -12.71
C LEU A 82 7.27 -16.37 -12.93
N ASP A 83 8.19 -16.25 -11.97
CA ASP A 83 9.33 -15.31 -12.01
C ASP A 83 8.90 -13.89 -12.40
N PHE A 84 7.84 -13.33 -11.80
CA PHE A 84 7.34 -12.01 -12.19
C PHE A 84 8.24 -10.86 -11.75
N ILE A 85 8.95 -11.02 -10.63
CA ILE A 85 9.95 -10.06 -10.15
C ILE A 85 11.23 -10.74 -9.69
N LYS A 86 12.29 -9.94 -9.65
CA LYS A 86 13.56 -10.25 -9.00
C LYS A 86 13.90 -9.17 -7.97
N TYR A 87 14.31 -9.58 -6.77
CA TYR A 87 14.84 -8.69 -5.73
C TYR A 87 15.98 -9.38 -4.96
N LYS A 88 17.12 -8.70 -4.82
CA LYS A 88 18.33 -9.24 -4.15
C LYS A 88 18.70 -10.66 -4.60
N ASN A 89 18.65 -10.91 -5.92
CA ASN A 89 18.90 -12.21 -6.56
C ASN A 89 17.90 -13.33 -6.26
N LYS A 90 16.83 -13.07 -5.50
CA LYS A 90 15.69 -13.98 -5.37
C LYS A 90 14.67 -13.67 -6.46
N SER A 91 14.17 -14.70 -7.14
CA SER A 91 13.03 -14.59 -8.05
C SER A 91 11.76 -14.92 -7.30
N PHE A 92 10.72 -14.11 -7.51
CA PHE A 92 9.41 -14.35 -6.94
C PHE A 92 8.38 -14.52 -8.04
N SER A 93 7.40 -15.37 -7.76
CA SER A 93 6.27 -15.63 -8.66
C SER A 93 5.00 -15.04 -8.04
N LEU A 94 4.05 -14.68 -8.90
CA LEU A 94 2.78 -14.09 -8.52
C LEU A 94 1.67 -15.11 -8.72
N TYR A 95 1.02 -15.53 -7.65
CA TYR A 95 -0.19 -16.32 -7.69
C TYR A 95 -1.38 -15.38 -7.72
N VAL A 96 -2.28 -15.61 -8.67
CA VAL A 96 -3.52 -14.84 -8.79
C VAL A 96 -4.66 -15.75 -8.39
N SER A 97 -5.34 -15.39 -7.30
CA SER A 97 -6.65 -15.96 -6.99
C SER A 97 -7.71 -14.92 -7.29
N LYS A 98 -8.80 -15.34 -7.91
CA LYS A 98 -10.04 -14.57 -7.94
C LYS A 98 -10.79 -14.99 -6.68
N GLY A 99 -11.27 -14.03 -5.89
CA GLY A 99 -11.88 -14.30 -4.56
C GLY A 99 -12.77 -15.55 -4.58
N GLY A 100 -12.37 -16.55 -3.79
CA GLY A 100 -12.96 -17.87 -3.80
C GLY A 100 -13.73 -18.14 -2.51
N ASN A 101 -15.01 -18.50 -2.66
CA ASN A 101 -15.84 -19.30 -1.73
C ASN A 101 -16.51 -18.65 -0.50
N LYS A 102 -16.73 -17.34 -0.46
CA LYS A 102 -17.81 -16.75 0.35
C LYS A 102 -18.47 -15.67 -0.49
N GLU A 103 -19.79 -15.54 -0.41
CA GLU A 103 -20.66 -14.72 -1.27
C GLU A 103 -20.28 -13.22 -1.42
N ASN A 104 -19.18 -12.75 -0.80
CA ASN A 104 -18.78 -11.36 -0.69
C ASN A 104 -17.28 -11.07 -1.04
N ASP A 105 -16.54 -12.01 -1.66
CA ASP A 105 -15.14 -11.76 -2.09
C ASP A 105 -15.05 -11.66 -3.62
N ASN A 106 -15.29 -10.47 -4.17
CA ASN A 106 -15.46 -10.24 -5.61
C ASN A 106 -14.19 -9.73 -6.33
N GLY A 107 -13.04 -9.65 -5.65
CA GLY A 107 -11.82 -9.03 -6.18
C GLY A 107 -10.68 -10.01 -6.53
N HIS A 108 -9.68 -9.53 -7.28
CA HIS A 108 -8.43 -10.27 -7.47
C HIS A 108 -7.58 -10.21 -6.20
N ARG A 109 -7.10 -11.35 -5.73
CA ARG A 109 -6.05 -11.45 -4.72
C ARG A 109 -4.73 -11.83 -5.39
N LEU A 110 -3.68 -11.10 -5.03
CA LEU A 110 -2.35 -11.25 -5.56
C LEU A 110 -1.42 -11.69 -4.43
N ASP A 111 -0.93 -12.92 -4.48
CA ASP A 111 0.03 -13.47 -3.52
C ASP A 111 1.40 -13.64 -4.18
N ILE A 112 2.47 -13.27 -3.48
CA ILE A 112 3.86 -13.40 -3.95
C ILE A 112 4.54 -14.51 -3.17
N PHE A 113 5.27 -15.37 -3.86
CA PHE A 113 6.01 -16.46 -3.26
C PHE A 113 7.43 -16.57 -3.84
N ASN A 114 8.35 -17.05 -3.00
CA ASN A 114 9.68 -17.46 -3.43
C ASN A 114 9.58 -18.87 -4.05
N LYS A 115 10.30 -19.13 -5.13
CA LYS A 115 10.14 -20.32 -6.01
C LYS A 115 10.28 -21.68 -5.26
N GLU A 116 9.57 -22.69 -5.77
CA GLU A 116 9.79 -24.17 -5.64
C GLU A 116 9.01 -25.07 -4.65
N GLU A 117 7.86 -24.71 -4.06
CA GLU A 117 7.07 -25.73 -3.30
C GLU A 117 5.57 -25.72 -3.58
N ASN A 118 4.95 -26.91 -3.45
CA ASN A 118 3.53 -27.19 -3.67
C ASN A 118 2.67 -26.19 -2.90
N PHE A 119 1.96 -25.34 -3.64
CA PHE A 119 1.16 -24.26 -3.11
C PHE A 119 -0.19 -24.77 -2.57
N ASN A 120 -0.52 -24.33 -1.35
CA ASN A 120 -1.86 -24.43 -0.77
C ASN A 120 -2.43 -23.01 -0.55
N THR A 121 -3.70 -22.80 -0.87
CA THR A 121 -4.40 -21.51 -0.84
C THR A 121 -4.75 -21.01 0.57
N PHE A 122 -4.57 -21.85 1.61
CA PHE A 122 -4.86 -21.46 3.00
C PHE A 122 -3.75 -20.59 3.63
N ARG A 123 -4.08 -19.32 3.87
CA ARG A 123 -3.18 -18.22 4.31
C ARG A 123 -2.45 -18.47 5.63
N SER A 124 -3.09 -19.14 6.60
CA SER A 124 -2.47 -19.47 7.89
C SER A 124 -1.47 -20.62 7.81
N GLU A 125 -1.48 -21.36 6.72
CA GLU A 125 -0.76 -22.62 6.56
C GLU A 125 0.38 -22.54 5.54
N ASN A 126 0.56 -21.39 4.87
CA ASN A 126 1.55 -21.23 3.81
C ASN A 126 2.70 -20.28 4.22
N PRO A 127 3.80 -20.81 4.80
CA PRO A 127 4.94 -20.01 5.24
C PRO A 127 5.77 -19.43 4.08
N HIS A 128 5.43 -19.73 2.83
CA HIS A 128 6.18 -19.33 1.64
C HIS A 128 5.66 -18.05 0.98
N VAL A 129 4.53 -17.50 1.46
CA VAL A 129 4.00 -16.21 0.99
C VAL A 129 4.88 -15.09 1.49
N ALA A 130 5.61 -14.47 0.56
CA ALA A 130 6.52 -13.37 0.80
C ALA A 130 5.81 -12.00 0.84
N GLY A 131 4.61 -11.92 0.26
CA GLY A 131 3.74 -10.76 0.36
C GLY A 131 2.40 -11.01 -0.33
N TRP A 132 1.41 -10.15 -0.07
CA TRP A 132 0.10 -10.27 -0.68
C TRP A 132 -0.64 -8.93 -0.67
N VAL A 133 -1.59 -8.80 -1.58
CA VAL A 133 -2.67 -7.82 -1.51
C VAL A 133 -3.99 -8.49 -1.89
N GLY A 134 -5.05 -8.17 -1.16
CA GLY A 134 -6.36 -8.74 -1.42
C GLY A 134 -7.43 -8.05 -0.60
N GLN A 135 -8.67 -8.26 -1.00
CA GLN A 135 -9.81 -7.82 -0.22
C GLN A 135 -9.91 -8.73 1.02
N ALA A 136 -10.14 -8.14 2.18
CA ALA A 136 -10.35 -8.90 3.41
C ALA A 136 -11.80 -8.74 3.84
N GLY A 137 -12.57 -9.82 3.78
CA GLY A 137 -13.90 -9.84 4.36
C GLY A 137 -13.82 -9.72 5.88
N PHE A 138 -14.16 -8.54 6.43
CA PHE A 138 -14.40 -8.39 7.86
C PHE A 138 -15.89 -8.17 8.09
N ILE A 139 -16.57 -9.17 8.64
CA ILE A 139 -17.93 -9.00 9.15
C ILE A 139 -17.78 -8.61 10.62
N SER A 140 -17.65 -7.32 10.90
CA SER A 140 -18.04 -6.85 12.23
C SER A 140 -19.55 -6.64 12.19
N GLY A 141 -20.30 -7.13 13.18
CA GLY A 141 -21.76 -7.04 13.22
C GLY A 141 -22.33 -5.62 13.38
N ASN A 142 -21.55 -4.58 13.06
CA ASN A 142 -21.94 -3.19 13.04
C ASN A 142 -21.74 -2.64 11.62
N ASP A 143 -22.69 -1.84 11.13
CA ASP A 143 -22.74 -1.28 9.76
C ASP A 143 -21.59 -0.33 9.36
N TYR A 144 -20.47 -0.31 10.10
CA TYR A 144 -19.33 0.58 9.87
C TYR A 144 -18.23 -0.02 8.98
N TYR A 145 -18.23 -1.33 8.78
CA TYR A 145 -17.21 -2.06 8.02
C TYR A 145 -17.87 -2.90 6.93
N HIS A 146 -17.89 -2.37 5.70
CA HIS A 146 -18.25 -3.17 4.53
C HIS A 146 -16.99 -3.85 4.00
N SER A 147 -17.04 -5.17 3.81
CA SER A 147 -15.93 -5.94 3.22
C SER A 147 -15.52 -5.44 1.84
N GLU A 148 -16.42 -4.74 1.15
CA GLU A 148 -16.22 -4.13 -0.17
C GLU A 148 -15.32 -2.90 -0.15
N ASP A 149 -15.12 -2.29 1.02
CA ASP A 149 -14.41 -1.02 1.20
C ASP A 149 -13.00 -1.19 1.80
N HIS A 150 -12.42 -2.40 1.77
CA HIS A 150 -11.10 -2.60 2.37
C HIS A 150 -10.21 -3.61 1.65
N TRP A 151 -8.98 -3.20 1.35
CA TRP A 151 -7.91 -4.10 0.91
C TRP A 151 -6.81 -4.19 1.95
N GLY A 152 -6.46 -5.43 2.32
CA GLY A 152 -5.25 -5.69 3.08
C GLY A 152 -4.03 -5.81 2.16
N VAL A 153 -2.89 -5.30 2.62
CA VAL A 153 -1.59 -5.49 1.97
C VAL A 153 -0.53 -5.84 3.02
N SER A 154 0.35 -6.78 2.70
CA SER A 154 1.45 -7.14 3.59
C SER A 154 2.63 -7.70 2.83
N VAL A 155 3.83 -7.56 3.39
CA VAL A 155 5.07 -8.20 2.93
C VAL A 155 5.85 -8.67 4.15
N THR A 156 6.64 -9.73 3.96
CA THR A 156 7.53 -10.23 5.02
C THR A 156 8.56 -9.18 5.42
N GLU A 157 9.09 -9.30 6.64
CA GLU A 157 10.06 -8.35 7.20
C GLU A 157 11.26 -8.12 6.28
N GLU A 158 11.78 -9.19 5.64
CA GLU A 158 12.91 -9.13 4.72
C GLU A 158 12.64 -8.33 3.43
N LEU A 159 11.37 -8.12 3.09
CA LEU A 159 10.91 -7.39 1.91
C LEU A 159 10.35 -6.00 2.26
N LYS A 160 10.27 -5.62 3.53
CA LYS A 160 9.89 -4.25 3.92
C LYS A 160 10.88 -3.24 3.33
N GLY A 161 10.35 -2.12 2.84
CA GLY A 161 11.16 -1.06 2.21
C GLY A 161 11.64 -1.36 0.78
N SER A 162 11.42 -2.57 0.25
CA SER A 162 11.77 -2.91 -1.14
C SER A 162 10.93 -2.13 -2.18
N GLY A 163 9.74 -1.67 -1.79
CA GLY A 163 8.72 -1.18 -2.73
C GLY A 163 7.75 -2.27 -3.21
N LEU A 164 7.87 -3.50 -2.70
CA LEU A 164 7.00 -4.58 -3.14
C LEU A 164 5.53 -4.41 -2.72
N ALA A 165 5.29 -3.92 -1.51
CA ALA A 165 3.93 -3.57 -1.07
C ALA A 165 3.31 -2.46 -1.94
N ASP A 166 4.14 -1.49 -2.38
CA ASP A 166 3.70 -0.46 -3.32
C ASP A 166 3.26 -1.10 -4.64
N LEU A 167 4.14 -1.92 -5.23
CA LEU A 167 3.90 -2.61 -6.50
C LEU A 167 2.63 -3.46 -6.46
N LEU A 168 2.45 -4.26 -5.40
CA LEU A 168 1.28 -5.13 -5.24
C LEU A 168 -0.01 -4.33 -5.20
N TYR A 169 -0.08 -3.34 -4.31
CA TYR A 169 -1.28 -2.52 -4.16
C TYR A 169 -1.63 -1.81 -5.46
N ASP A 170 -0.62 -1.24 -6.12
CA ASP A 170 -0.84 -0.52 -7.36
C ASP A 170 -1.24 -1.44 -8.51
N LEU A 171 -0.65 -2.63 -8.63
CA LEU A 171 -1.11 -3.65 -9.59
C LEU A 171 -2.57 -3.99 -9.34
N LYS A 172 -2.97 -4.21 -8.09
CA LYS A 172 -4.37 -4.47 -7.75
C LYS A 172 -5.27 -3.30 -8.13
N CYS A 173 -4.86 -2.04 -7.92
CA CYS A 173 -5.58 -0.86 -8.42
C CYS A 173 -5.69 -0.79 -9.95
N GLN A 174 -4.80 -1.43 -10.72
CA GLN A 174 -4.92 -1.50 -12.17
C GLN A 174 -5.88 -2.61 -12.62
N ILE A 175 -5.89 -3.72 -11.91
CA ILE A 175 -6.67 -4.90 -12.26
C ILE A 175 -8.12 -4.74 -11.79
N ASP A 176 -8.29 -4.37 -10.53
CA ASP A 176 -9.57 -4.02 -9.90
C ASP A 176 -9.73 -2.49 -9.85
N ASN A 177 -10.92 -2.00 -9.49
CA ASN A 177 -11.10 -0.59 -9.19
C ASN A 177 -10.51 -0.26 -7.81
N GLN A 178 -9.67 0.78 -7.76
CA GLN A 178 -9.21 1.34 -6.49
C GLN A 178 -10.42 1.75 -5.64
N LEU A 179 -10.37 1.43 -4.35
CA LEU A 179 -11.46 1.70 -3.43
C LEU A 179 -11.58 3.20 -3.13
N GLU A 180 -12.82 3.67 -2.93
CA GLU A 180 -13.06 5.03 -2.44
C GLU A 180 -12.62 5.18 -0.98
N PHE A 181 -12.81 4.13 -0.18
CA PHE A 181 -12.50 4.12 1.25
C PHE A 181 -11.46 3.04 1.61
N GLU A 182 -10.74 3.28 2.69
CA GLU A 182 -9.82 2.33 3.32
C GLU A 182 -9.82 2.56 4.84
N HIS A 183 -9.25 1.61 5.59
CA HIS A 183 -9.15 1.68 7.05
C HIS A 183 -7.78 1.23 7.51
N VAL A 184 -7.30 1.84 8.60
CA VAL A 184 -6.05 1.45 9.25
C VAL A 184 -6.14 1.65 10.75
N SER A 185 -5.62 0.69 11.53
CA SER A 185 -5.54 0.84 12.98
C SER A 185 -4.68 2.04 13.35
N THR A 186 -5.09 2.82 14.36
CA THR A 186 -4.39 4.07 14.75
C THR A 186 -2.95 3.86 15.20
N HIS A 187 -2.59 2.68 15.67
CA HIS A 187 -1.23 2.33 16.09
C HIS A 187 -0.32 1.95 14.90
N ASN A 188 -0.88 1.64 13.71
CA ASN A 188 -0.11 1.25 12.54
C ASN A 188 0.23 2.47 11.66
N LEU A 189 1.04 3.37 12.20
CA LEU A 189 1.43 4.61 11.52
C LEU A 189 2.22 4.38 10.21
N GLN A 190 2.90 3.25 10.09
CA GLN A 190 3.59 2.86 8.85
C GLN A 190 2.59 2.58 7.73
N LEU A 191 1.54 1.81 8.02
CA LEU A 191 0.47 1.51 7.07
C LEU A 191 -0.39 2.75 6.78
N LEU A 192 -0.61 3.61 7.78
CA LEU A 192 -1.27 4.90 7.56
C LEU A 192 -0.47 5.76 6.57
N THR A 193 0.85 5.84 6.74
CA THR A 193 1.71 6.57 5.80
C THR A 193 1.71 5.94 4.41
N PHE A 194 1.62 4.60 4.35
CA PHE A 194 1.48 3.87 3.10
C PHE A 194 0.21 4.29 2.34
N TYR A 195 -0.96 4.26 2.97
CA TYR A 195 -2.20 4.68 2.30
C TYR A 195 -2.22 6.16 1.94
N VAL A 196 -1.62 7.04 2.77
CA VAL A 196 -1.45 8.45 2.39
C VAL A 196 -0.62 8.60 1.12
N LYS A 197 0.43 7.79 0.95
CA LYS A 197 1.19 7.74 -0.31
C LYS A 197 0.33 7.25 -1.49
N LYS A 198 -0.68 6.41 -1.25
CA LYS A 198 -1.63 5.88 -2.25
C LYS A 198 -2.81 6.81 -2.55
N GLY A 199 -2.78 8.05 -2.07
CA GLY A 199 -3.77 9.06 -2.37
C GLY A 199 -4.94 9.12 -1.37
N TYR A 200 -4.83 8.43 -0.23
CA TYR A 200 -5.86 8.46 0.80
C TYR A 200 -5.61 9.53 1.85
N VAL A 201 -6.69 10.06 2.42
CA VAL A 201 -6.66 11.09 3.46
C VAL A 201 -7.42 10.61 4.70
N PRO A 202 -6.84 10.71 5.91
CA PRO A 202 -7.57 10.52 7.16
C PRO A 202 -8.74 11.48 7.23
N TYR A 203 -9.96 10.96 7.38
CA TYR A 203 -11.15 11.82 7.48
C TYR A 203 -12.00 11.55 8.72
N SER A 204 -11.93 10.36 9.33
CA SER A 204 -12.57 10.09 10.62
C SER A 204 -11.81 9.03 11.42
N ILE A 205 -12.08 9.01 12.73
CA ILE A 205 -11.60 7.99 13.67
C ILE A 205 -12.82 7.26 14.22
N ILE A 206 -12.81 5.93 14.16
CA ILE A 206 -13.74 5.06 14.85
C ILE A 206 -13.06 4.57 16.11
N GLU A 207 -13.61 4.90 17.27
CA GLU A 207 -13.26 4.24 18.53
C GLU A 207 -14.17 3.02 18.70
N ASN A 208 -13.65 1.86 19.13
CA ASN A 208 -14.46 0.64 19.23
C ASN A 208 -15.17 0.46 20.59
N ASN A 209 -14.85 1.30 21.59
CA ASN A 209 -15.42 1.16 22.93
C ASN A 209 -15.50 2.51 23.69
N PRO A 210 -16.64 3.23 23.63
CA PRO A 210 -17.85 2.93 22.85
C PRO A 210 -17.63 3.12 21.34
N VAL A 211 -18.45 2.45 20.51
CA VAL A 211 -18.42 2.67 19.05
C VAL A 211 -18.87 4.09 18.73
N CYS A 212 -17.93 4.93 18.29
CA CYS A 212 -18.17 6.32 17.94
C CYS A 212 -17.28 6.71 16.76
N GLU A 213 -17.86 7.30 15.72
CA GLU A 213 -17.12 7.87 14.61
C GLU A 213 -17.02 9.40 14.78
N GLU A 214 -15.80 9.92 14.82
CA GLU A 214 -15.53 11.35 14.88
C GLU A 214 -14.79 11.81 13.63
N VAL A 215 -15.32 12.85 12.97
CA VAL A 215 -14.67 13.49 11.82
C VAL A 215 -13.37 14.16 12.27
N ILE A 216 -12.27 13.85 11.58
CA ILE A 216 -10.97 14.44 11.84
C ILE A 216 -10.99 15.90 11.40
N ASN A 217 -10.78 16.81 12.34
CA ASN A 217 -10.52 18.21 12.06
C ASN A 217 -9.02 18.46 11.82
N LYS A 218 -8.68 19.69 11.43
CA LYS A 218 -7.30 20.09 11.10
C LYS A 218 -6.31 19.87 12.26
N ASP A 219 -6.71 20.12 13.49
CA ASP A 219 -5.83 19.97 14.65
C ASP A 219 -5.53 18.50 14.94
N LYS A 220 -6.55 17.63 14.85
CA LYS A 220 -6.38 16.17 14.94
C LYS A 220 -5.52 15.62 13.81
N LEU A 221 -5.73 16.10 12.57
CA LEU A 221 -4.90 15.71 11.44
C LEU A 221 -3.43 16.10 11.66
N ASN A 222 -3.17 17.32 12.13
CA ASN A 222 -1.81 17.77 12.45
C ASN A 222 -1.17 16.91 13.56
N LYS A 223 -1.94 16.52 14.58
CA LYS A 223 -1.47 15.61 15.62
C LYS A 223 -1.07 14.25 15.04
N ILE A 224 -1.92 13.64 14.22
CA ILE A 224 -1.61 12.37 13.53
C ILE A 224 -0.33 12.50 12.69
N ILE A 225 -0.18 13.59 11.94
CA ILE A 225 1.01 13.85 11.14
C ILE A 225 2.26 13.96 12.03
N SER A 226 2.17 14.63 13.18
CA SER A 226 3.28 14.71 14.14
C SER A 226 3.63 13.34 14.72
N GLU A 227 2.65 12.53 15.12
CA GLU A 227 2.87 11.17 15.63
C GLU A 227 3.55 10.27 14.58
N ILE A 228 3.16 10.38 13.30
CA ILE A 228 3.83 9.67 12.19
C ILE A 228 5.31 10.06 12.10
N LYS A 229 5.63 11.35 12.25
CA LYS A 229 7.01 11.84 12.21
C LYS A 229 7.82 11.32 13.40
N GLU A 230 7.30 11.46 14.61
CA GLU A 230 7.94 11.00 15.84
C GLU A 230 8.19 9.49 15.83
N SER A 231 7.24 8.69 15.33
CA SER A 231 7.39 7.23 15.22
C SER A 231 8.55 6.82 14.30
N ARG A 232 8.77 7.57 13.20
CA ARG A 232 9.89 7.33 12.29
C ARG A 232 11.24 7.64 12.94
N GLU A 233 11.29 8.66 13.78
CA GLU A 233 12.50 9.07 14.49
C GLU A 233 12.84 8.13 15.66
N ASN A 234 11.82 7.73 16.43
CA ASN A 234 12.03 7.10 17.73
C ASN A 234 11.83 5.57 17.76
N ARG A 235 11.33 4.94 16.68
CA ARG A 235 11.05 3.48 16.56
C ARG A 235 10.29 2.86 17.74
N ASN A 236 9.57 3.66 18.52
CA ASN A 236 8.84 3.15 19.67
C ASN A 236 7.52 2.52 19.23
N GLN A 237 7.18 1.39 19.86
CA GLN A 237 5.84 0.80 19.76
C GLN A 237 4.84 1.78 20.39
N ILE A 238 3.85 2.18 19.60
CA ILE A 238 2.73 2.97 20.09
C ILE A 238 1.78 1.99 20.78
N GLU A 239 1.29 2.38 21.96
CA GLU A 239 0.32 1.59 22.73
C GLU A 239 -0.85 1.17 21.85
N ASP A 240 -1.26 -0.09 22.01
CA ASP A 240 -2.38 -0.66 21.29
C ASP A 240 -3.65 0.09 21.67
N ARG A 241 -4.25 0.75 20.69
CA ARG A 241 -5.54 1.41 20.83
C ARG A 241 -6.52 0.72 19.91
N ASP A 242 -7.66 0.35 20.47
CA ASP A 242 -8.83 -0.19 19.77
C ASP A 242 -9.55 0.92 18.97
N SER A 243 -8.81 1.67 18.16
CA SER A 243 -9.37 2.65 17.24
C SER A 243 -8.79 2.52 15.85
N VAL A 244 -9.60 2.93 14.88
CA VAL A 244 -9.34 2.79 13.45
C VAL A 244 -9.51 4.15 12.80
N VAL A 245 -8.55 4.53 11.96
CA VAL A 245 -8.65 5.69 11.09
C VAL A 245 -9.34 5.26 9.80
N ARG A 246 -10.48 5.88 9.46
CA ARG A 246 -11.06 5.76 8.12
C ARG A 246 -10.40 6.76 7.20
N LEU A 247 -10.14 6.30 5.99
CA LEU A 247 -9.47 7.05 4.95
C LEU A 247 -10.41 7.19 3.75
N LYS A 248 -10.34 8.32 3.06
CA LYS A 248 -11.07 8.58 1.80
C LYS A 248 -10.08 8.87 0.69
N LEU A 249 -10.44 8.51 -0.54
CA LEU A 249 -9.64 8.83 -1.71
C LEU A 249 -9.70 10.33 -2.03
N ASP A 250 -8.58 11.01 -1.82
CA ASP A 250 -8.34 12.39 -2.22
C ASP A 250 -6.85 12.59 -2.55
N PRO A 251 -6.44 12.25 -3.78
CA PRO A 251 -5.02 12.25 -4.15
C PRO A 251 -4.37 13.63 -4.00
N LYS A 252 -5.12 14.72 -4.19
CA LYS A 252 -4.60 16.09 -4.13
C LYS A 252 -4.24 16.47 -2.70
N GLU A 253 -5.16 16.23 -1.77
CA GLU A 253 -4.92 16.49 -0.35
C GLU A 253 -3.91 15.50 0.24
N ALA A 254 -3.99 14.22 -0.12
CA ALA A 254 -3.04 13.20 0.31
C ALA A 254 -1.59 13.54 -0.07
N MET A 255 -1.35 14.06 -1.28
CA MET A 255 -0.04 14.51 -1.72
C MET A 255 0.50 15.69 -0.90
N THR A 256 -0.38 16.57 -0.43
CA THR A 256 -0.03 17.68 0.46
C THR A 256 0.40 17.14 1.82
N ILE A 257 -0.38 16.22 2.39
CA ILE A 257 -0.07 15.55 3.66
C ILE A 257 1.25 14.76 3.54
N TYR A 258 1.40 13.96 2.49
CA TYR A 258 2.60 13.14 2.26
C TYR A 258 3.86 14.00 2.14
N SER A 259 3.78 15.15 1.44
CA SER A 259 4.89 16.09 1.35
C SER A 259 5.30 16.60 2.74
N ASN A 260 4.35 16.94 3.59
CA ASN A 260 4.61 17.39 4.96
C ASN A 260 5.24 16.29 5.83
N ILE A 261 4.88 15.02 5.61
CA ILE A 261 5.50 13.86 6.27
C ILE A 261 6.94 13.65 5.76
N LYS A 262 7.17 13.81 4.44
CA LYS A 262 8.44 13.52 3.77
C LYS A 262 9.52 14.58 3.99
N THR A 263 9.17 15.87 4.09
CA THR A 263 10.14 16.98 4.23
C THR A 263 10.81 17.09 5.61
N SER A 264 10.47 16.21 6.56
CA SER A 264 10.99 16.25 7.93
C SER A 264 12.17 15.31 8.17
N ILE A 265 12.80 14.77 7.13
CA ILE A 265 13.98 13.89 7.18
C ILE A 265 15.01 14.35 6.16
#